data_AF-A0A1J5TLT1-F1
#
_entry.id   AF-A0A1J5TLT1-F1
#
_cell.length_a   1.000
_cell.length_b   1.000
_cell.length_c   1.000
_cell.angle_alpha   90.00
_cell.angle_beta   90.00
_cell.angle_gamma   90.00
#
_symmetry.space_group_name_H-M   'P 1'
#
loop_
_entity.id
_entity.type
_entity.pdbx_description
1 polymer ?
#
loop_
_entity_poly.entity_id
_entity_poly.type
_entity_poly.pdbx_seq_one_letter_code
_entity_poly.pdbx_strand_id
1 'polypeptide(L)'
;MSDSTPQAMHGIEAANEAARRVVRHFQSKGFTRITEALILQIHHLAGERGEIDDAFEAAQEQNKAPPLSRYFAIHPYGHYSEFRDFDAAKAAIGNDFTLTLISDVPRVFFDPAPVMVDDPLASGTKYDVMMKVRDNVDGYAVAILLNDPDASFIDYVGTHPGADWHKIMGDFEVATTALVDEFKLS
;
A
#
# COMPACT_ATOMS: atom_id res chain seq x y z
N MET A 1 8.84 -27.97 3.41
CA MET A 1 8.40 -27.80 4.81
C MET A 1 9.11 -26.56 5.30
N SER A 2 8.44 -25.40 5.20
CA SER A 2 9.06 -24.11 5.48
C SER A 2 8.94 -23.82 6.97
N ASP A 3 10.10 -23.73 7.61
CA ASP A 3 10.28 -23.44 9.02
C ASP A 3 10.14 -21.94 9.23
N SER A 4 8.90 -21.45 9.25
CA SER A 4 8.60 -20.06 9.60
C SER A 4 8.76 -19.93 11.12
N THR A 5 9.81 -19.24 11.56
CA THR A 5 10.13 -19.03 12.98
C THR A 5 8.93 -18.38 13.71
N PRO A 6 8.59 -18.76 14.96
CA PRO A 6 7.39 -18.26 15.68
C PRO A 6 7.26 -16.73 15.73
N GLN A 7 8.39 -16.03 15.68
CA GLN A 7 8.52 -14.58 15.69
C GLN A 7 8.03 -13.92 14.39
N ALA A 8 8.32 -14.56 13.23
CA ALA A 8 7.83 -14.11 11.93
C ALA A 8 6.31 -14.33 11.79
N MET A 9 5.79 -15.42 12.38
CA MET A 9 4.35 -15.67 12.43
C MET A 9 3.61 -14.62 13.27
N HIS A 10 4.17 -14.23 14.42
CA HIS A 10 3.58 -13.22 15.29
C HIS A 10 3.55 -11.83 14.62
N GLY A 11 4.58 -11.49 13.84
CA GLY A 11 4.61 -10.25 13.05
C GLY A 11 3.53 -10.20 11.95
N ILE A 12 3.27 -11.30 11.26
CA ILE A 12 2.22 -11.37 10.22
C ILE A 12 0.82 -11.26 10.83
N GLU A 13 0.57 -11.90 11.98
CA GLU A 13 -0.73 -11.80 12.67
C GLU A 13 -1.02 -10.36 13.13
N ALA A 14 -0.02 -9.69 13.70
CA ALA A 14 -0.11 -8.28 14.05
C ALA A 14 -0.35 -7.38 12.83
N ALA A 15 0.29 -7.69 11.69
CA ALA A 15 0.10 -6.97 10.43
C ALA A 15 -1.28 -7.21 9.80
N ASN A 16 -1.85 -8.40 9.93
CA ASN A 16 -3.22 -8.70 9.49
C ASN A 16 -4.24 -7.96 10.36
N GLU A 17 -4.03 -7.93 11.69
CA GLU A 17 -4.87 -7.18 12.61
C GLU A 17 -4.75 -5.66 12.39
N ALA A 18 -3.58 -5.17 12.03
CA ALA A 18 -3.38 -3.82 11.54
C ALA A 18 -4.23 -3.53 10.29
N ALA A 19 -4.12 -4.36 9.25
CA ALA A 19 -4.89 -4.22 8.02
C ALA A 19 -6.40 -4.24 8.29
N ARG A 20 -6.86 -5.08 9.23
CA ARG A 20 -8.25 -5.12 9.67
C ARG A 20 -8.68 -3.83 10.35
N ARG A 21 -7.86 -3.29 11.26
CA ARG A 21 -8.10 -2.00 11.93
C ARG A 21 -8.19 -0.85 10.93
N VAL A 22 -7.37 -0.87 9.88
CA VAL A 22 -7.43 0.09 8.76
C VAL A 22 -8.79 0.06 8.10
N VAL A 23 -9.22 -1.12 7.61
CA VAL A 23 -10.52 -1.26 6.93
C VAL A 23 -11.66 -0.80 7.84
N ARG A 24 -11.68 -1.24 9.11
CA ARG A 24 -12.73 -0.83 10.06
C ARG A 24 -12.70 0.66 10.39
N HIS A 25 -11.52 1.28 10.44
CA HIS A 25 -11.40 2.73 10.61
C HIS A 25 -12.09 3.47 9.46
N PHE A 26 -11.72 3.16 8.23
CA PHE A 26 -12.33 3.77 7.04
C PHE A 26 -13.85 3.56 7.02
N GLN A 27 -14.31 2.33 7.24
CA GLN A 27 -15.75 2.04 7.33
C GLN A 27 -16.46 2.86 8.42
N SER A 28 -15.84 3.04 9.59
CA SER A 28 -16.41 3.85 10.69
C SER A 28 -16.51 5.35 10.36
N LYS A 29 -15.68 5.84 9.44
CA LYS A 29 -15.69 7.22 8.94
C LYS A 29 -16.66 7.42 7.76
N GLY A 30 -17.44 6.40 7.42
CA GLY A 30 -18.42 6.42 6.33
C GLY A 30 -17.94 5.72 5.05
N PHE A 31 -16.68 5.27 5.00
CA PHE A 31 -16.10 4.58 3.84
C PHE A 31 -16.46 3.08 3.84
N THR A 32 -17.76 2.78 3.84
CA THR A 32 -18.28 1.43 4.10
C THR A 32 -17.94 0.40 3.03
N ARG A 33 -17.53 0.84 1.83
CA ARG A 33 -17.18 -0.02 0.70
C ARG A 33 -15.69 -0.39 0.63
N ILE A 34 -14.87 0.19 1.50
CA ILE A 34 -13.49 -0.30 1.66
C ILE A 34 -13.58 -1.64 2.37
N THR A 35 -13.19 -2.71 1.68
CA THR A 35 -13.38 -4.10 2.15
C THR A 35 -12.07 -4.87 2.33
N GLU A 36 -10.98 -4.34 1.79
CA GLU A 36 -9.69 -4.97 1.80
C GLU A 36 -8.56 -3.94 1.93
N ALA A 37 -7.57 -4.32 2.73
CA ALA A 37 -6.32 -3.60 2.88
C ALA A 37 -5.15 -4.56 2.74
N LEU A 38 -4.14 -4.18 1.95
CA LEU A 38 -2.87 -4.89 1.85
C LEU A 38 -1.73 -3.98 2.28
N ILE A 39 -0.98 -4.40 3.29
CA ILE A 39 0.22 -3.74 3.79
C ILE A 39 1.42 -4.28 3.02
N LEU A 40 2.19 -3.37 2.44
CA LEU A 40 3.41 -3.64 1.70
C LEU A 40 4.63 -3.04 2.41
N GLN A 41 5.72 -3.79 2.40
CA GLN A 41 7.06 -3.25 2.64
C GLN A 41 7.76 -3.08 1.29
N ILE A 42 8.17 -1.84 1.00
CA ILE A 42 8.89 -1.48 -0.22
C ILE A 42 10.34 -1.28 0.17
N HIS A 43 11.19 -2.20 -0.25
CA HIS A 43 12.63 -2.16 0.03
C HIS A 43 13.36 -1.56 -1.16
N HIS A 44 14.29 -0.66 -0.90
CA HIS A 44 15.22 -0.17 -1.91
C HIS A 44 16.35 -1.17 -2.12
N LEU A 45 16.59 -1.54 -3.37
CA LEU A 45 17.61 -2.52 -3.75
C LEU A 45 18.90 -1.85 -4.23
N ALA A 46 18.76 -0.85 -5.11
CA ALA A 46 19.88 -0.20 -5.79
C ALA A 46 19.43 1.10 -6.48
N GLY A 47 20.41 1.90 -6.90
CA GLY A 47 20.20 3.14 -7.64
C GLY A 47 20.07 4.36 -6.74
N GLU A 48 20.37 5.53 -7.26
CA GLU A 48 20.05 6.80 -6.61
C GLU A 48 18.73 7.35 -7.19
N ARG A 49 18.04 8.22 -6.45
CA ARG A 49 16.73 8.76 -6.85
C ARG A 49 16.68 9.23 -8.30
N GLY A 50 17.69 9.98 -8.75
CA GLY A 50 17.73 10.48 -10.13
C GLY A 50 17.81 9.37 -11.19
N GLU A 51 18.62 8.33 -10.98
CA GLU A 51 18.69 7.18 -11.89
C GLU A 51 17.34 6.45 -11.97
N ILE A 52 16.68 6.32 -10.83
CA ILE A 52 15.39 5.64 -10.71
C ILE A 52 14.31 6.44 -11.46
N ASP A 53 14.23 7.74 -11.21
CA ASP A 53 13.26 8.63 -11.87
C ASP A 53 13.44 8.60 -13.39
N ASP A 54 14.68 8.76 -13.88
CA ASP A 54 14.98 8.70 -15.32
C ASP A 54 14.55 7.36 -15.94
N ALA A 55 14.80 6.25 -15.24
CA ALA A 55 14.45 4.91 -15.73
C ALA A 55 12.93 4.65 -15.74
N PHE A 56 12.20 5.20 -14.79
CA PHE A 56 10.74 5.10 -14.71
C PHE A 56 10.08 6.00 -15.77
N GLU A 57 10.54 7.24 -15.91
CA GLU A 57 10.08 8.18 -16.95
C GLU A 57 10.32 7.60 -18.35
N ALA A 58 11.52 7.09 -18.63
CA ALA A 58 11.83 6.46 -19.91
C ALA A 58 10.95 5.24 -20.22
N ALA A 59 10.55 4.47 -19.20
CA ALA A 59 9.62 3.35 -19.38
C ALA A 59 8.21 3.85 -19.73
N GLN A 60 7.74 4.91 -19.07
CA GLN A 60 6.46 5.56 -19.35
C GLN A 60 6.41 6.13 -20.77
N GLU A 61 7.44 6.86 -21.19
CA GLU A 61 7.55 7.41 -22.56
C GLU A 61 7.49 6.31 -23.64
N GLN A 62 8.04 5.14 -23.33
CA GLN A 62 8.05 3.98 -24.23
C GLN A 62 6.80 3.12 -24.11
N ASN A 63 5.85 3.49 -23.26
CA ASN A 63 4.66 2.70 -22.92
C ASN A 63 5.02 1.26 -22.49
N LYS A 64 6.04 1.13 -21.65
CA LYS A 64 6.55 -0.14 -21.09
C LYS A 64 6.35 -0.17 -19.58
N ALA A 65 6.33 -1.38 -19.02
CA ALA A 65 6.35 -1.56 -17.57
C ALA A 65 7.63 -0.96 -16.96
N PRO A 66 7.52 -0.18 -15.87
CA PRO A 66 8.69 0.33 -15.16
C PRO A 66 9.59 -0.82 -14.67
N PRO A 67 10.92 -0.62 -14.62
CA PRO A 67 11.89 -1.62 -14.17
C PRO A 67 11.88 -1.78 -12.65
N LEU A 68 10.72 -2.02 -12.04
CA LEU A 68 10.50 -2.04 -10.61
C LEU A 68 11.48 -2.97 -9.87
N SER A 69 11.60 -4.22 -10.32
CA SER A 69 12.44 -5.25 -9.66
C SER A 69 13.94 -4.98 -9.72
N ARG A 70 14.39 -4.01 -10.55
CA ARG A 70 15.79 -3.57 -10.58
C ARG A 70 16.12 -2.68 -9.38
N TYR A 71 15.15 -1.89 -8.92
CA TYR A 71 15.37 -0.82 -7.95
C TYR A 71 14.65 -1.06 -6.61
N PHE A 72 13.56 -1.82 -6.62
CA PHE A 72 12.74 -2.09 -5.44
C PHE A 72 12.31 -3.55 -5.35
N ALA A 73 12.13 -4.01 -4.10
CA ALA A 73 11.43 -5.24 -3.79
C ALA A 73 10.16 -4.94 -2.99
N ILE A 74 9.02 -5.43 -3.49
CA ILE A 74 7.72 -5.31 -2.84
C ILE A 74 7.42 -6.59 -2.06
N HIS A 75 7.23 -6.47 -0.76
CA HIS A 75 6.90 -7.58 0.13
C HIS A 75 5.53 -7.36 0.77
N PRO A 76 4.50 -8.12 0.37
CA PRO A 76 3.26 -8.21 1.13
C PRO A 76 3.56 -8.68 2.56
N TYR A 77 3.08 -7.92 3.54
CA TYR A 77 3.41 -8.12 4.96
C TYR A 77 2.20 -8.33 5.85
N GLY A 78 1.08 -7.67 5.55
CA GLY A 78 -0.18 -7.84 6.28
C GLY A 78 -1.37 -7.65 5.36
N HIS A 79 -2.47 -8.33 5.64
CA HIS A 79 -3.65 -8.31 4.79
C HIS A 79 -4.92 -8.51 5.58
N TYR A 80 -5.96 -7.82 5.13
CA TYR A 80 -7.32 -8.09 5.53
C TYR A 80 -8.22 -7.97 4.32
N SER A 81 -9.13 -8.91 4.15
CA SER A 81 -10.18 -8.87 3.13
C SER A 81 -11.39 -9.63 3.62
N GLU A 82 -12.57 -9.19 3.20
CA GLU A 82 -13.81 -9.96 3.41
C GLU A 82 -13.99 -11.08 2.37
N PHE A 83 -13.13 -11.15 1.33
CA PHE A 83 -13.34 -12.00 0.15
C PHE A 83 -12.21 -12.98 -0.19
N ARG A 84 -10.99 -12.77 0.32
CA ARG A 84 -9.84 -13.66 0.06
C ARG A 84 -8.86 -13.69 1.22
N ASP A 85 -8.05 -14.75 1.27
CA ASP A 85 -6.96 -14.84 2.24
C ASP A 85 -5.67 -14.17 1.73
N PHE A 86 -4.68 -14.09 2.63
CA PHE A 86 -3.42 -13.42 2.38
C PHE A 86 -2.57 -14.12 1.31
N ASP A 87 -2.61 -15.45 1.23
CA ASP A 87 -1.85 -16.21 0.22
C ASP A 87 -2.41 -15.94 -1.18
N ALA A 88 -3.73 -15.90 -1.33
CA ALA A 88 -4.38 -15.51 -2.57
C ALA A 88 -4.06 -14.05 -2.96
N ALA A 89 -4.04 -13.12 -1.99
CA ALA A 89 -3.66 -11.73 -2.24
C ALA A 89 -2.18 -11.59 -2.66
N LYS A 90 -1.28 -12.33 -2.01
CA LYS A 90 0.16 -12.35 -2.34
C LYS A 90 0.41 -12.92 -3.74
N ALA A 91 -0.31 -13.98 -4.13
CA ALA A 91 -0.19 -14.56 -5.46
C ALA A 91 -0.71 -13.62 -6.57
N ALA A 92 -1.71 -12.79 -6.25
CA ALA A 92 -2.36 -11.90 -7.21
C ALA A 92 -1.69 -10.51 -7.32
N ILE A 93 -0.77 -10.14 -6.42
CA ILE A 93 -0.26 -8.76 -6.31
C ILE A 93 0.30 -8.21 -7.62
N GLY A 94 0.98 -9.02 -8.43
CA GLY A 94 1.53 -8.58 -9.71
C GLY A 94 0.48 -8.15 -10.74
N ASN A 95 -0.76 -8.62 -10.59
CA ASN A 95 -1.90 -8.26 -11.45
C ASN A 95 -2.82 -7.24 -10.78
N ASP A 96 -2.89 -7.24 -9.44
CA ASP A 96 -3.74 -6.32 -8.69
C ASP A 96 -3.15 -4.90 -8.59
N PHE A 97 -1.85 -4.74 -8.90
CA PHE A 97 -1.13 -3.47 -8.92
C PHE A 97 -1.18 -2.82 -10.30
N THR A 98 -1.69 -1.60 -10.38
CA THR A 98 -1.68 -0.85 -11.64
C THR A 98 -0.30 -0.39 -12.03
N LEU A 99 -0.13 -0.13 -13.33
CA LEU A 99 1.05 0.56 -13.83
C LEU A 99 1.20 1.96 -13.21
N THR A 100 0.10 2.65 -12.89
CA THR A 100 0.15 3.96 -12.20
C THR A 100 0.75 3.81 -10.81
N LEU A 101 0.21 2.89 -9.99
CA LEU A 101 0.71 2.63 -8.63
C LEU A 101 2.15 2.12 -8.65
N ILE A 102 2.51 1.28 -9.62
CA ILE A 102 3.90 0.85 -9.82
C ILE A 102 4.80 2.05 -10.14
N SER A 103 4.37 2.95 -11.03
CA SER A 103 5.14 4.13 -11.43
C SER A 103 5.38 5.10 -10.27
N ASP A 104 4.50 5.10 -9.27
CA ASP A 104 4.61 5.96 -8.09
C ASP A 104 5.40 5.35 -6.92
N VAL A 105 5.88 4.11 -7.04
CA VAL A 105 6.72 3.47 -6.01
C VAL A 105 7.94 4.31 -5.60
N PRO A 106 8.71 4.94 -6.52
CA PRO A 106 9.83 5.80 -6.13
C PRO A 106 9.39 6.96 -5.23
N ARG A 107 8.23 7.56 -5.50
CA ARG A 107 7.68 8.66 -4.68
C ARG A 107 7.27 8.16 -3.30
N VAL A 108 6.59 7.02 -3.23
CA VAL A 108 6.27 6.37 -1.96
C VAL A 108 7.54 6.06 -1.16
N PHE A 109 8.64 5.69 -1.82
CA PHE A 109 9.88 5.46 -1.12
C PHE A 109 10.56 6.76 -0.66
N PHE A 110 10.88 7.68 -1.56
CA PHE A 110 11.76 8.81 -1.20
C PHE A 110 11.04 10.05 -0.69
N ASP A 111 9.75 10.24 -1.00
CA ASP A 111 9.03 11.46 -0.67
C ASP A 111 8.32 11.31 0.70
N PRO A 112 8.15 12.41 1.46
CA PRO A 112 7.37 12.38 2.69
C PRO A 112 5.88 12.14 2.39
N ALA A 113 5.34 11.12 3.06
CA ALA A 113 3.92 10.75 3.15
C ALA A 113 3.01 10.99 1.90
N PRO A 114 3.33 10.50 0.69
CA PRO A 114 2.40 10.57 -0.43
C PRO A 114 1.19 9.65 -0.22
N VAL A 115 0.00 10.23 -0.39
CA VAL A 115 -1.24 9.49 -0.69
C VAL A 115 -1.40 9.52 -2.20
N MET A 116 -1.28 8.34 -2.81
CA MET A 116 -1.44 8.16 -4.25
C MET A 116 -2.78 7.51 -4.51
N VAL A 117 -3.58 8.12 -5.38
CA VAL A 117 -4.89 7.64 -5.78
C VAL A 117 -4.85 7.33 -7.26
N ASP A 118 -5.38 6.17 -7.62
CA ASP A 118 -5.52 5.69 -8.98
C ASP A 118 -7.00 5.41 -9.29
N ASP A 119 -7.34 5.32 -10.58
CA ASP A 119 -8.67 4.91 -11.02
C ASP A 119 -8.67 3.43 -11.43
N PRO A 120 -9.06 2.52 -10.51
CA PRO A 120 -9.09 1.08 -10.77
C PRO A 120 -10.11 0.68 -11.84
N LEU A 121 -11.18 1.47 -12.01
CA LEU A 121 -12.26 1.16 -12.95
C LEU A 121 -11.79 1.41 -14.38
N ALA A 122 -10.88 2.35 -14.57
CA ALA A 122 -10.21 2.60 -15.84
C ALA A 122 -9.12 1.56 -16.16
N SER A 123 -8.44 1.03 -15.14
CA SER A 123 -7.30 0.10 -15.30
C SER A 123 -7.68 -1.39 -15.22
N GLY A 124 -8.86 -1.73 -14.68
CA GLY A 124 -9.33 -3.11 -14.48
C GLY A 124 -8.61 -3.86 -13.36
N THR A 125 -7.91 -3.15 -12.48
CA THR A 125 -7.17 -3.71 -11.34
C THR A 125 -7.94 -3.54 -10.03
N LYS A 126 -7.39 -4.05 -8.93
CA LYS A 126 -8.11 -4.16 -7.67
C LYS A 126 -7.86 -3.03 -6.66
N TYR A 127 -6.68 -2.40 -6.68
CA TYR A 127 -6.34 -1.37 -5.70
C TYR A 127 -6.37 0.02 -6.32
N ASP A 128 -6.90 0.95 -5.55
CA ASP A 128 -7.32 2.27 -6.01
C ASP A 128 -6.52 3.37 -5.31
N VAL A 129 -5.86 3.00 -4.21
CA VAL A 129 -5.08 3.90 -3.38
C VAL A 129 -3.85 3.17 -2.89
N MET A 130 -2.71 3.85 -2.94
CA MET A 130 -1.51 3.49 -2.20
C MET A 130 -1.14 4.65 -1.26
N MET A 131 -1.09 4.37 0.03
CA MET A 131 -0.79 5.37 1.05
C MET A 131 0.52 5.01 1.73
N LYS A 132 1.50 5.92 1.70
CA LYS A 132 2.68 5.79 2.56
C LYS A 132 2.26 6.00 4.01
N VAL A 133 2.65 5.05 4.85
CA VAL A 133 2.27 5.01 6.26
C VAL A 133 3.25 5.78 7.13
N ARG A 134 4.52 5.77 6.76
CA ARG A 134 5.61 6.42 7.48
C ARG A 134 6.79 6.65 6.55
N ASP A 135 7.64 7.61 6.90
CA ASP A 135 8.96 7.76 6.31
C ASP A 135 9.82 6.50 6.52
N ASN A 136 10.80 6.32 5.64
CA ASN A 136 11.54 5.07 5.58
C ASN A 136 12.25 4.80 6.89
N VAL A 137 12.00 3.64 7.47
CA VAL A 137 12.67 3.17 8.69
C VAL A 137 13.36 1.87 8.34
N ASP A 138 14.61 1.70 8.79
CA ASP A 138 15.38 0.47 8.63
C ASP A 138 15.50 -0.02 7.16
N GLY A 139 15.53 0.91 6.20
CA GLY A 139 15.77 0.62 4.78
C GLY A 139 14.53 0.26 3.94
N TYR A 140 13.32 0.39 4.49
CA TYR A 140 12.08 0.17 3.75
C TYR A 140 11.00 1.22 4.04
N ALA A 141 10.15 1.47 3.05
CA ALA A 141 8.91 2.21 3.19
C ALA A 141 7.76 1.25 3.50
N VAL A 142 6.77 1.68 4.28
CA VAL A 142 5.52 0.92 4.49
C VAL A 142 4.40 1.62 3.75
N ALA A 143 3.69 0.88 2.92
CA ALA A 143 2.56 1.38 2.16
C ALA A 143 1.31 0.52 2.40
N ILE A 144 0.14 1.13 2.30
CA ILE A 144 -1.15 0.44 2.40
C ILE A 144 -1.92 0.63 1.12
N LEU A 145 -2.36 -0.49 0.57
CA LEU A 145 -3.28 -0.53 -0.55
C LEU A 145 -4.69 -0.73 -0.08
N LEU A 146 -5.62 0.07 -0.60
CA LEU A 146 -7.04 -0.06 -0.32
C LEU A 146 -7.80 -0.33 -1.61
N ASN A 147 -8.89 -1.07 -1.50
CA ASN A 147 -9.85 -1.27 -2.59
C ASN A 147 -11.20 -0.64 -2.25
N ASP A 148 -11.91 -0.15 -3.27
CA ASP A 148 -13.36 -0.07 -3.31
C ASP A 148 -13.83 -0.85 -4.55
N PRO A 149 -14.53 -2.00 -4.39
CA PRO A 149 -14.86 -2.87 -5.51
C PRO A 149 -15.89 -2.26 -6.49
N ASP A 150 -16.62 -1.23 -6.08
CA ASP A 150 -17.78 -0.71 -6.82
C ASP A 150 -17.60 0.76 -7.27
N ALA A 151 -16.48 1.40 -6.94
CA ALA A 151 -16.21 2.80 -7.26
C ALA A 151 -14.72 3.10 -7.32
N SER A 152 -14.31 4.04 -8.17
CA SER A 152 -13.00 4.67 -8.04
C SER A 152 -12.92 5.41 -6.71
N PHE A 153 -11.79 5.32 -6.01
CA PHE A 153 -11.59 6.08 -4.77
C PHE A 153 -11.72 7.60 -5.00
N ILE A 154 -11.42 8.10 -6.20
CA ILE A 154 -11.62 9.50 -6.59
C ILE A 154 -13.11 9.87 -6.55
N ASP A 155 -13.95 9.06 -7.19
CA ASP A 155 -15.40 9.25 -7.20
C ASP A 155 -15.99 9.09 -5.78
N TYR A 156 -15.41 8.19 -5.00
CA TYR A 156 -15.78 7.96 -3.62
C TYR A 156 -15.48 9.17 -2.72
N VAL A 157 -14.30 9.79 -2.85
CA VAL A 157 -13.94 11.02 -2.12
C VAL A 157 -14.82 12.19 -2.59
N GLY A 158 -15.07 12.31 -3.89
CA GLY A 158 -15.91 13.37 -4.46
C GLY A 158 -17.37 13.34 -3.96
N THR A 159 -17.87 12.17 -3.56
CA THR A 159 -19.24 11.98 -3.04
C THR A 159 -19.37 12.15 -1.53
N HIS A 160 -18.26 12.33 -0.79
CA HIS A 160 -18.26 12.56 0.67
C HIS A 160 -17.69 13.94 1.06
N PRO A 161 -18.23 15.06 0.52
CA PRO A 161 -17.76 16.40 0.84
C PRO A 161 -18.00 16.73 2.32
N GLY A 162 -16.93 16.98 3.06
CA GLY A 162 -16.98 17.34 4.49
C GLY A 162 -16.22 16.39 5.42
N ALA A 163 -15.81 15.21 4.95
CA ALA A 163 -14.80 14.41 5.63
C ALA A 163 -13.42 15.05 5.34
N ASP A 164 -12.80 15.65 6.35
CA ASP A 164 -11.42 16.15 6.22
C ASP A 164 -10.49 14.94 6.11
N TRP A 165 -10.27 14.50 4.87
CA TRP A 165 -9.48 13.32 4.58
C TRP A 165 -8.05 13.46 5.12
N HIS A 166 -7.47 14.67 5.12
CA HIS A 166 -6.17 14.92 5.74
C HIS A 166 -6.19 14.62 7.24
N LYS A 167 -7.32 14.87 7.91
CA LYS A 167 -7.51 14.52 9.32
C LYS A 167 -7.68 13.02 9.53
N ILE A 168 -8.39 12.33 8.64
CA ILE A 168 -8.49 10.85 8.66
C ILE A 168 -7.10 10.24 8.45
N MET A 169 -6.32 10.79 7.51
CA MET A 169 -4.95 10.38 7.23
C MET A 169 -3.98 10.72 8.37
N GLY A 170 -4.14 11.86 9.05
CA GLY A 170 -3.36 12.20 10.24
C GLY A 170 -3.67 11.29 11.44
N ASP A 171 -4.96 11.00 11.69
CA ASP A 171 -5.38 10.03 12.71
C ASP A 171 -4.86 8.61 12.38
N PHE A 172 -4.72 8.31 11.09
CA PHE A 172 -4.18 7.06 10.57
C PHE A 172 -2.66 6.95 10.71
N GLU A 173 -1.92 8.01 10.42
CA GLU A 173 -0.48 8.11 10.68
C GLU A 173 -0.17 7.86 12.16
N VAL A 174 -1.01 8.37 13.07
CA VAL A 174 -0.91 8.08 14.52
C VAL A 174 -1.20 6.61 14.82
N ALA A 175 -2.31 6.06 14.29
CA ALA A 175 -2.67 4.65 14.51
C ALA A 175 -1.59 3.69 13.96
N THR A 176 -0.93 4.06 12.88
CA THR A 176 0.10 3.26 12.22
C THR A 176 1.50 3.48 12.76
N THR A 177 1.82 4.65 13.31
CA THR A 177 3.01 4.86 14.13
C THR A 177 2.97 3.96 15.38
N ALA A 178 1.79 3.78 15.99
CA ALA A 178 1.63 2.80 17.06
C ALA A 178 1.86 1.34 16.59
N LEU A 179 1.52 1.01 15.33
CA LEU A 179 1.80 -0.30 14.73
C LEU A 179 3.30 -0.53 14.51
N VAL A 180 4.06 0.51 14.15
CA VAL A 180 5.52 0.45 14.01
C VAL A 180 6.20 0.10 15.32
N ASP A 181 5.75 0.68 16.42
CA ASP A 181 6.29 0.38 17.75
C ASP A 181 5.94 -1.05 18.18
N GLU A 182 4.78 -1.57 17.78
CA GLU A 182 4.43 -3.00 17.92
C GLU A 182 5.34 -3.90 17.07
N PHE A 183 5.75 -3.48 15.86
CA PHE A 183 6.71 -4.22 15.02
C PHE A 183 8.18 -4.11 15.49
N LYS A 184 8.53 -3.09 16.28
CA LYS A 184 9.89 -2.91 16.85
C LYS A 184 10.15 -3.70 18.13
N LEU A 185 9.24 -4.56 18.56
CA LEU A 185 9.48 -5.53 19.62
C LEU A 185 9.83 -6.91 19.05
N SER A 186 10.98 -6.98 18.37
CA SER A 186 12.03 -7.98 18.65
C SER A 186 13.26 -7.86 17.76
#